data_AF-A0A8E2BE14-F1
#
_entry.id   AF-A0A8E2BE14-F1
#
_cell.length_a   1.000
_cell.length_b   1.000
_cell.length_c   1.000
_cell.angle_alpha   90.00
_cell.angle_beta   90.00
_cell.angle_gamma   90.00
#
_symmetry.space_group_name_H-M   'P 1'
#
loop_
_entity.id
_entity.type
_entity.pdbx_description
1 polymer ?
#
loop_
_entity_poly.entity_id
_entity_poly.type
_entity_poly.pdbx_seq_one_letter_code
_entity_poly.pdbx_strand_id
1 'polypeptide(L)'
;MRRTFLTTRRADTGKFPNSPLQPPRSAKALRALLLTTLVLGLPSTAAISGEPTGLATERTDLIHKDKARVEKIVKPTTDFSKPEQFERMQGGAGTSEKRVNQDAFSHSSANITFEEEGTFKLGNGMFRKLWVSSPSSTQASDGLGPLFNARACQSCHLKDGRGHPPEGNSDATSMFLRLARTAESAEEKAAIADRKVLNFPDPTYGGQFQDLAVPGLKGEGRMVISYQQFPVQLSDAKTALRWPIYSVTDLGYGPMDPKTTLSPRVTPPMIGLGLVEQIHPADILANADPDDRDGDGISGKPSIVRDHKSGELTLGRFGWKASAPSIRQQSADAFAGDIGISTPDVPKHWGDCTEAQAACREMPNGVQERLGPSEAPDPIMDLVTFYSQNLAVPARRDIDNPQVLRGKQMFYEAGCASCHMPKFVTRRDAPNKAQKFQLIWPYSDFLLHDMGDELGDGQQVGDATGNEWRTPPLWGIGLTKTVNGHTFFLHDGRARNLSEAILWHGGEGQKSRDRFAALPAQDRDALIKFLESL
;
A
#
# COMPACT_ATOMS: atom_id res chain seq x y z
N MET A 1 64.13 17.83 7.32
CA MET A 1 64.22 18.12 5.86
C MET A 1 63.19 17.27 5.13
N ARG A 2 62.61 17.82 4.06
CA ARG A 2 61.53 17.29 3.19
C ARG A 2 60.08 17.61 3.60
N ARG A 3 59.56 18.61 2.89
CA ARG A 3 58.15 18.97 2.67
C ARG A 3 57.47 17.91 1.79
N THR A 4 56.18 17.66 2.00
CA THR A 4 55.28 17.26 0.90
C THR A 4 53.89 17.83 1.16
N PHE A 5 53.33 18.45 0.12
CA PHE A 5 52.08 19.18 0.08
C PHE A 5 50.87 18.22 0.08
N LEU A 6 49.82 18.56 0.83
CA LEU A 6 48.48 18.01 0.67
C LEU A 6 47.57 19.11 0.09
N THR A 7 47.15 18.91 -1.14
CA THR A 7 46.15 19.71 -1.86
C THR A 7 44.75 19.28 -1.44
N THR A 8 44.01 20.15 -0.77
CA THR A 8 42.56 20.04 -0.52
C THR A 8 41.78 20.54 -1.74
N ARG A 9 41.02 19.66 -2.41
CA ARG A 9 40.00 20.06 -3.40
C ARG A 9 38.66 20.30 -2.69
N ARG A 10 38.12 21.51 -2.88
CA ARG A 10 36.77 21.94 -2.49
C ARG A 10 35.72 21.14 -3.26
N ALA A 11 34.68 20.72 -2.55
CA ALA A 11 33.45 20.19 -3.12
C ALA A 11 32.59 21.33 -3.68
N ASP A 12 32.01 21.09 -4.86
CA ASP A 12 31.07 21.98 -5.55
C ASP A 12 29.73 22.06 -4.80
N THR A 13 29.33 23.27 -4.44
CA THR A 13 28.01 23.59 -3.93
C THR A 13 27.01 23.66 -5.09
N GLY A 14 26.21 22.60 -5.25
CA GLY A 14 25.09 22.55 -6.18
C GLY A 14 24.05 23.65 -5.90
N LYS A 15 23.66 24.35 -6.95
CA LYS A 15 22.77 25.51 -6.96
C LYS A 15 21.29 25.10 -6.79
N PHE A 16 20.58 25.83 -5.94
CA PHE A 16 19.11 25.87 -5.87
C PHE A 16 18.54 26.70 -7.04
N PRO A 17 17.44 26.29 -7.69
CA PRO A 17 16.68 27.18 -8.57
C PRO A 17 15.60 27.93 -7.78
N ASN A 18 15.81 29.22 -7.56
CA ASN A 18 14.75 30.18 -7.30
C ASN A 18 14.49 30.99 -8.58
N SER A 19 13.26 31.01 -9.08
CA SER A 19 12.56 32.27 -9.42
C SER A 19 11.14 32.03 -9.96
N PRO A 20 10.17 32.87 -9.56
CA PRO A 20 8.84 32.93 -10.16
C PRO A 20 8.81 33.99 -11.27
N LEU A 21 8.16 33.72 -12.41
CA LEU A 21 7.89 34.76 -13.41
C LEU A 21 6.47 34.63 -13.96
N GLN A 22 5.65 35.62 -13.63
CA GLN A 22 4.42 35.98 -14.33
C GLN A 22 4.74 36.47 -15.76
N PRO A 23 3.82 36.31 -16.73
CA PRO A 23 4.02 36.82 -18.10
C PRO A 23 3.43 38.22 -18.29
N PRO A 24 4.04 39.10 -19.11
CA PRO A 24 3.36 40.28 -19.61
C PRO A 24 2.71 40.04 -20.99
N ARG A 25 1.58 40.71 -21.18
CA ARG A 25 0.83 40.85 -22.45
C ARG A 25 1.53 41.84 -23.39
N SER A 26 1.62 41.55 -24.70
CA SER A 26 1.06 42.38 -25.81
C SER A 26 1.53 41.95 -27.22
N ALA A 27 0.57 41.44 -28.01
CA ALA A 27 0.14 41.79 -29.37
C ALA A 27 1.10 42.27 -30.52
N LYS A 28 0.86 41.63 -31.70
CA LYS A 28 1.02 42.06 -33.13
C LYS A 28 2.44 42.03 -33.74
N ALA A 29 2.68 41.61 -35.00
CA ALA A 29 1.87 41.04 -36.08
C ALA A 29 2.77 40.42 -37.20
N LEU A 30 2.18 39.50 -37.97
CA LEU A 30 2.39 39.13 -39.39
C LEU A 30 3.81 38.84 -39.95
N ARG A 31 3.99 37.61 -40.48
CA ARG A 31 3.90 37.33 -41.94
C ARG A 31 3.94 35.82 -42.23
N ALA A 32 3.20 35.47 -43.28
CA ALA A 32 2.91 34.12 -43.76
C ALA A 32 4.10 33.44 -44.45
N LEU A 33 4.11 32.09 -44.42
CA LEU A 33 4.45 31.28 -45.58
C LEU A 33 3.70 29.94 -45.51
N LEU A 34 2.94 29.65 -46.58
CA LEU A 34 2.28 28.38 -46.82
C LEU A 34 3.30 27.27 -47.11
N LEU A 35 3.10 26.10 -46.50
CA LEU A 35 3.53 24.83 -47.07
C LEU A 35 2.54 23.73 -46.67
N THR A 36 1.64 23.47 -47.59
CA THR A 36 0.72 22.33 -47.64
C THR A 36 1.53 21.04 -47.75
N THR A 37 1.47 20.21 -46.71
CA THR A 37 1.82 18.79 -46.81
C THR A 37 0.59 17.95 -46.54
N LEU A 38 0.16 17.27 -47.60
CA LEU A 38 -0.94 16.35 -47.68
C LEU A 38 -0.54 15.05 -46.95
N VAL A 39 -1.02 14.83 -45.73
CA VAL A 39 -0.90 13.53 -45.05
C VAL A 39 -2.20 12.77 -45.24
N LEU A 40 -2.11 11.68 -45.99
CA LEU A 40 -3.15 10.69 -46.21
C LEU A 40 -3.64 10.14 -44.87
N GLY A 41 -4.94 10.31 -44.60
CA GLY A 41 -5.63 9.75 -43.45
C GLY A 41 -5.69 8.23 -43.54
N LEU A 42 -4.98 7.57 -42.63
CA LEU A 42 -5.29 6.21 -42.20
C LEU A 42 -6.29 6.32 -41.05
N PRO A 43 -7.38 5.53 -41.03
CA PRO A 43 -8.31 5.54 -39.93
C PRO A 43 -7.59 4.99 -38.70
N SER A 44 -7.28 5.87 -37.75
CA SER A 44 -6.91 5.47 -36.41
C SER A 44 -8.15 4.85 -35.79
N THR A 45 -8.20 3.52 -35.74
CA THR A 45 -9.10 2.81 -34.85
C THR A 45 -8.70 3.22 -33.44
N ALA A 46 -9.46 4.14 -32.85
CA ALA A 46 -9.47 4.35 -31.42
C ALA A 46 -9.70 2.98 -30.78
N ALA A 47 -8.67 2.44 -30.13
CA ALA A 47 -8.83 1.31 -29.25
C ALA A 47 -9.69 1.83 -28.09
N ILE A 48 -10.97 1.47 -28.16
CA ILE A 48 -11.95 1.66 -27.10
C ILE A 48 -11.31 1.21 -25.78
N SER A 49 -11.42 2.06 -24.75
CA SER A 49 -11.18 1.75 -23.34
C SER A 49 -12.01 0.51 -22.98
N GLY A 50 -11.43 -0.67 -23.20
CA GLY A 50 -12.12 -1.93 -23.00
C GLY A 50 -12.34 -2.13 -21.52
N GLU A 51 -13.60 -2.35 -21.12
CA GLU A 51 -13.91 -2.96 -19.83
C GLU A 51 -12.95 -4.15 -19.62
N PRO A 52 -12.34 -4.30 -18.44
CA PRO A 52 -11.39 -5.37 -18.20
C PRO A 52 -12.09 -6.71 -18.45
N THR A 53 -11.70 -7.38 -19.54
CA THR A 53 -12.29 -8.64 -19.98
C THR A 53 -12.21 -9.67 -18.86
N GLY A 54 -13.37 -10.24 -18.49
CA GLY A 54 -13.47 -11.26 -17.44
C GLY A 54 -13.76 -10.75 -16.03
N LEU A 55 -13.83 -9.43 -15.80
CA LEU A 55 -14.23 -8.88 -14.50
C LEU A 55 -15.73 -8.56 -14.44
N ALA A 56 -16.36 -8.90 -13.31
CA ALA A 56 -17.76 -8.58 -13.08
C ALA A 56 -17.94 -7.07 -12.91
N THR A 57 -18.57 -6.42 -13.90
CA THR A 57 -18.94 -5.00 -13.90
C THR A 57 -20.31 -4.73 -13.29
N GLU A 58 -21.06 -5.76 -12.94
CA GLU A 58 -22.38 -5.65 -12.29
C GLU A 58 -22.48 -6.50 -11.01
N ARG A 59 -23.33 -6.05 -10.07
CA ARG A 59 -23.69 -6.75 -8.81
C ARG A 59 -24.68 -7.89 -9.05
N THR A 60 -24.25 -8.96 -9.74
CA THR A 60 -25.08 -10.13 -10.04
C THR A 60 -25.46 -10.96 -8.80
N ASP A 61 -24.78 -10.72 -7.67
CA ASP A 61 -25.09 -11.29 -6.36
C ASP A 61 -26.34 -10.69 -5.70
N LEU A 62 -26.90 -9.60 -6.24
CA LEU A 62 -28.01 -8.87 -5.65
C LEU A 62 -29.31 -8.99 -6.46
N ILE A 63 -30.42 -9.23 -5.75
CA ILE A 63 -31.77 -9.01 -6.31
C ILE A 63 -32.07 -7.50 -6.40
N HIS A 64 -33.01 -7.10 -7.25
CA HIS A 64 -33.37 -5.69 -7.48
C HIS A 64 -33.61 -4.89 -6.19
N LYS A 65 -34.33 -5.47 -5.22
CA LYS A 65 -34.60 -4.83 -3.93
C LYS A 65 -33.33 -4.53 -3.14
N ASP A 66 -32.38 -5.47 -3.12
CA ASP A 66 -31.13 -5.30 -2.41
C ASP A 66 -30.19 -4.34 -3.15
N LYS A 67 -30.15 -4.40 -4.48
CA LYS A 67 -29.39 -3.43 -5.31
C LYS A 67 -29.83 -1.98 -5.01
N ALA A 68 -31.13 -1.70 -5.05
CA ALA A 68 -31.65 -0.36 -4.73
C ALA A 68 -31.34 0.08 -3.28
N ARG A 69 -31.33 -0.87 -2.33
CA ARG A 69 -30.94 -0.59 -0.94
C ARG A 69 -29.46 -0.25 -0.83
N VAL A 70 -28.58 -0.99 -1.52
CA VAL A 70 -27.13 -0.74 -1.56
C VAL A 70 -26.87 0.62 -2.17
N GLU A 71 -27.39 0.89 -3.37
CA GLU A 71 -27.25 2.18 -4.06
C GLU A 71 -27.69 3.37 -3.20
N LYS A 72 -28.75 3.21 -2.39
CA LYS A 72 -29.20 4.26 -1.46
C LYS A 72 -28.24 4.46 -0.29
N ILE A 73 -27.77 3.38 0.35
CA ILE A 73 -27.03 3.48 1.62
C ILE A 73 -25.58 3.94 1.42
N VAL A 74 -24.96 3.62 0.29
CA VAL A 74 -23.55 4.00 0.02
C VAL A 74 -23.38 5.45 -0.43
N LYS A 75 -24.46 6.15 -0.84
CA LYS A 75 -24.39 7.56 -1.25
C LYS A 75 -23.69 8.43 -0.21
N PRO A 76 -22.76 9.32 -0.61
CA PRO A 76 -22.14 10.27 0.31
C PRO A 76 -23.20 11.09 1.06
N THR A 77 -22.98 11.35 2.35
CA THR A 77 -23.87 12.22 3.12
C THR A 77 -23.73 13.67 2.67
N THR A 78 -24.83 14.41 2.82
CA THR A 78 -24.87 15.88 2.71
C THR A 78 -25.28 16.53 4.04
N ASP A 79 -25.58 15.73 5.07
CA ASP A 79 -25.91 16.18 6.42
C ASP A 79 -24.74 15.86 7.35
N PHE A 80 -24.12 16.92 7.88
CA PHE A 80 -23.00 16.86 8.82
C PHE A 80 -23.42 17.30 10.24
N SER A 81 -24.72 17.52 10.49
CA SER A 81 -25.21 17.92 11.82
C SER A 81 -25.26 16.76 12.82
N LYS A 82 -25.15 15.52 12.33
CA LYS A 82 -25.23 14.28 13.12
C LYS A 82 -24.47 13.15 12.42
N PRO A 83 -24.08 12.10 13.15
CA PRO A 83 -23.54 10.89 12.54
C PRO A 83 -24.61 10.17 11.71
N GLU A 84 -24.16 9.49 10.66
CA GLU A 84 -24.98 8.58 9.89
C GLU A 84 -25.27 7.30 10.69
N GLN A 85 -26.38 6.62 10.36
CA GLN A 85 -26.68 5.34 10.97
C GLN A 85 -25.55 4.34 10.69
N PHE A 86 -25.12 3.62 11.73
CA PHE A 86 -24.04 2.63 11.69
C PHE A 86 -22.64 3.19 11.40
N GLU A 87 -22.43 4.51 11.39
CA GLU A 87 -21.10 5.12 11.20
C GLU A 87 -20.11 4.76 12.33
N ARG A 88 -20.62 4.42 13.51
CA ARG A 88 -19.83 3.84 14.62
C ARG A 88 -19.26 2.46 14.27
N MET A 89 -19.97 1.69 13.46
CA MET A 89 -19.71 0.27 13.17
C MET A 89 -18.98 0.14 11.83
N GLN A 90 -17.75 0.65 11.76
CA GLN A 90 -17.00 0.74 10.50
C GLN A 90 -16.72 -0.61 9.82
N GLY A 91 -16.64 -1.70 10.59
CA GLY A 91 -16.52 -3.07 10.10
C GLY A 91 -17.85 -3.82 9.97
N GLY A 92 -18.99 -3.11 9.98
CA GLY A 92 -20.31 -3.73 10.07
C GLY A 92 -20.51 -4.50 11.38
N ALA A 93 -21.19 -5.64 11.32
CA ALA A 93 -21.38 -6.53 12.47
C ALA A 93 -20.08 -7.12 13.03
N GLY A 94 -18.99 -7.11 12.26
CA GLY A 94 -17.67 -7.55 12.71
C GLY A 94 -16.88 -6.52 13.51
N THR A 95 -17.41 -5.30 13.68
CA THR A 95 -16.72 -4.21 14.40
C THR A 95 -16.39 -4.61 15.84
N SER A 96 -15.16 -4.35 16.28
CA SER A 96 -14.75 -4.56 17.68
C SER A 96 -15.17 -3.37 18.55
N GLU A 97 -16.01 -3.63 19.55
CA GLU A 97 -16.41 -2.66 20.57
C GLU A 97 -15.60 -2.77 21.87
N LYS A 98 -14.55 -3.60 21.85
CA LYS A 98 -13.66 -3.78 23.00
C LYS A 98 -12.93 -2.47 23.32
N ARG A 99 -12.46 -2.37 24.56
CA ARG A 99 -11.72 -1.19 25.04
C ARG A 99 -10.52 -0.90 24.12
N VAL A 100 -10.38 0.36 23.74
CA VAL A 100 -9.22 0.85 22.99
C VAL A 100 -7.98 0.80 23.87
N ASN A 101 -6.96 0.06 23.41
CA ASN A 101 -5.65 -0.07 24.00
C ASN A 101 -4.64 -0.49 22.90
N GLN A 102 -3.43 -0.88 23.30
CA GLN A 102 -2.37 -1.31 22.38
C GLN A 102 -2.70 -2.57 21.55
N ASP A 103 -3.74 -3.33 21.91
CA ASP A 103 -4.18 -4.55 21.21
C ASP A 103 -5.45 -4.29 20.37
N ALA A 104 -5.84 -3.03 20.16
CA ALA A 104 -7.07 -2.66 19.47
C ALA A 104 -7.18 -3.24 18.05
N PHE A 105 -6.04 -3.43 17.37
CA PHE A 105 -5.96 -4.03 16.03
C PHE A 105 -5.84 -5.56 16.04
N SER A 106 -5.61 -6.18 17.21
CA SER A 106 -5.44 -7.63 17.36
C SER A 106 -6.73 -8.35 17.76
N HIS A 107 -7.86 -7.64 17.77
CA HIS A 107 -9.16 -8.22 18.11
C HIS A 107 -9.74 -9.02 16.94
N SER A 108 -10.35 -10.17 17.24
CA SER A 108 -11.16 -10.91 16.27
C SER A 108 -12.45 -10.17 15.93
N SER A 109 -12.94 -10.36 14.71
CA SER A 109 -14.27 -9.91 14.25
C SER A 109 -15.36 -10.32 15.25
N ALA A 110 -16.20 -9.38 15.68
CA ALA A 110 -17.15 -9.59 16.76
C ALA A 110 -18.28 -10.60 16.46
N ASN A 111 -18.48 -10.95 15.19
CA ASN A 111 -19.55 -11.82 14.71
C ASN A 111 -19.09 -13.19 14.21
N ILE A 112 -17.85 -13.61 14.49
CA ILE A 112 -17.43 -14.99 14.28
C ILE A 112 -17.94 -15.89 15.41
N THR A 113 -18.08 -17.18 15.13
CA THR A 113 -18.49 -18.17 16.13
C THR A 113 -17.39 -18.46 17.15
N PHE A 114 -17.76 -19.08 18.27
CA PHE A 114 -16.79 -19.50 19.29
C PHE A 114 -15.73 -20.50 18.75
N GLU A 115 -16.12 -21.40 17.86
CA GLU A 115 -15.19 -22.33 17.21
C GLU A 115 -14.20 -21.58 16.30
N GLU A 116 -14.70 -20.62 15.53
CA GLU A 116 -13.88 -19.74 14.69
C GLU A 116 -12.93 -18.86 15.50
N GLU A 117 -13.29 -18.44 16.72
CA GLU A 117 -12.33 -17.78 17.63
C GLU A 117 -11.14 -18.70 17.98
N GLY A 118 -11.36 -20.01 18.08
CA GLY A 118 -10.31 -21.01 18.23
C GLY A 118 -9.35 -20.99 17.04
N THR A 119 -9.89 -21.06 15.82
CA THR A 119 -9.13 -20.96 14.56
C THR A 119 -8.37 -19.65 14.46
N PHE A 120 -9.00 -18.53 14.83
CA PHE A 120 -8.37 -17.21 14.87
C PHE A 120 -7.16 -17.19 15.82
N LYS A 121 -7.28 -17.78 17.01
CA LYS A 121 -6.16 -17.86 17.98
C LYS A 121 -5.03 -18.76 17.48
N LEU A 122 -5.34 -19.86 16.79
CA LEU A 122 -4.32 -20.71 16.16
C LEU A 122 -3.59 -19.95 15.03
N GLY A 123 -4.33 -19.23 14.20
CA GLY A 123 -3.76 -18.36 13.16
C GLY A 123 -2.89 -17.24 13.72
N ASN A 124 -3.31 -16.59 14.82
CA ASN A 124 -2.47 -15.65 15.56
C ASN A 124 -1.17 -16.31 16.07
N GLY A 125 -1.28 -17.53 16.60
CA GLY A 125 -0.12 -18.33 16.99
C GLY A 125 0.89 -18.53 15.86
N MET A 126 0.40 -18.80 14.64
CA MET A 126 1.24 -18.90 13.44
C MET A 126 1.79 -17.54 12.99
N PHE A 127 0.98 -16.48 13.03
CA PHE A 127 1.38 -15.12 12.66
C PHE A 127 2.52 -14.56 13.55
N ARG A 128 2.55 -14.99 14.82
CA ARG A 128 3.55 -14.64 15.83
C ARG A 128 4.75 -15.56 15.88
N LYS A 129 4.70 -16.68 15.18
CA LYS A 129 5.71 -17.72 15.26
C LYS A 129 7.03 -17.21 14.71
N LEU A 130 8.07 -17.27 15.55
CA LEU A 130 9.44 -17.03 15.13
C LEU A 130 9.97 -18.26 14.40
N TRP A 131 10.31 -18.09 13.13
CA TRP A 131 11.00 -19.09 12.34
C TRP A 131 12.50 -19.10 12.67
N VAL A 132 13.12 -20.27 12.59
CA VAL A 132 14.55 -20.49 12.82
C VAL A 132 15.21 -21.07 11.57
N SER A 133 16.50 -20.79 11.41
CA SER A 133 17.29 -21.23 10.25
C SER A 133 17.38 -22.75 10.19
N SER A 134 17.25 -23.27 8.98
CA SER A 134 17.38 -24.71 8.71
C SER A 134 18.84 -25.16 8.60
N PRO A 135 19.16 -26.41 8.99
CA PRO A 135 18.30 -27.35 9.70
C PRO A 135 18.21 -27.03 11.19
N SER A 136 17.06 -27.31 11.81
CA SER A 136 16.84 -27.12 13.24
C SER A 136 16.35 -28.38 13.94
N SER A 137 16.76 -28.56 15.21
CA SER A 137 16.19 -29.60 16.09
C SER A 137 14.69 -29.39 16.34
N THR A 138 14.21 -28.15 16.25
CA THR A 138 12.79 -27.80 16.38
C THR A 138 12.16 -27.76 14.99
N GLN A 139 11.90 -28.93 14.42
CA GLN A 139 11.30 -29.07 13.08
C GLN A 139 9.99 -28.27 12.92
N ALA A 140 9.25 -28.08 14.01
CA ALA A 140 8.01 -27.31 13.98
C ALA A 140 8.22 -25.82 13.70
N SER A 141 9.40 -25.24 13.97
CA SER A 141 9.73 -23.82 13.72
C SER A 141 10.81 -23.61 12.66
N ASP A 142 11.22 -24.69 12.01
CA ASP A 142 12.24 -24.70 10.97
C ASP A 142 11.75 -24.07 9.66
N GLY A 143 12.67 -23.60 8.82
CA GLY A 143 12.34 -23.05 7.49
C GLY A 143 12.56 -21.56 7.33
N LEU A 144 13.15 -20.84 8.29
CA LEU A 144 13.53 -19.44 8.04
C LEU A 144 14.45 -19.38 6.82
N GLY A 145 14.08 -18.57 5.83
CA GLY A 145 14.82 -18.51 4.58
C GLY A 145 16.22 -17.92 4.77
N PRO A 146 17.13 -18.14 3.80
CA PRO A 146 18.53 -17.85 4.03
C PRO A 146 18.84 -16.35 4.08
N LEU A 147 18.08 -15.55 3.34
CA LEU A 147 18.02 -14.09 3.39
C LEU A 147 16.57 -13.67 3.72
N PHE A 148 16.39 -12.70 4.59
CA PHE A 148 15.08 -12.28 5.09
C PHE A 148 15.12 -10.84 5.64
N ASN A 149 13.95 -10.23 5.83
CA ASN A 149 13.79 -8.96 6.57
C ASN A 149 13.25 -9.19 7.99
N ALA A 150 12.45 -10.24 8.18
CA ALA A 150 11.84 -10.56 9.47
C ALA A 150 11.70 -12.07 9.69
N ARG A 151 11.61 -12.45 10.97
CA ARG A 151 11.48 -13.86 11.39
C ARG A 151 10.04 -14.29 11.69
N ALA A 152 9.09 -13.37 11.63
CA ALA A 152 7.66 -13.59 11.88
C ALA A 152 6.84 -12.46 11.24
N CYS A 153 5.60 -12.75 10.85
CA CYS A 153 4.71 -11.73 10.29
C CYS A 153 4.48 -10.57 11.27
N GLN A 154 4.29 -10.87 12.56
CA GLN A 154 4.10 -9.85 13.61
C GLN A 154 5.36 -8.97 13.84
N SER A 155 6.55 -9.40 13.42
CA SER A 155 7.75 -8.54 13.54
C SER A 155 7.67 -7.33 12.62
N CYS A 156 7.02 -7.46 11.46
CA CYS A 156 6.71 -6.33 10.58
C CYS A 156 5.37 -5.67 10.95
N HIS A 157 4.35 -6.49 11.23
CA HIS A 157 3.01 -6.07 11.61
C HIS A 157 2.89 -5.93 13.14
N LEU A 158 3.57 -4.91 13.68
CA LEU A 158 3.64 -4.63 15.12
C LEU A 158 2.23 -4.51 15.69
N LYS A 159 1.82 -5.45 16.55
CA LYS A 159 0.45 -5.49 17.12
C LYS A 159 -0.65 -5.46 16.04
N ASP A 160 -0.39 -6.07 14.89
CA ASP A 160 -1.28 -6.07 13.71
C ASP A 160 -1.50 -4.67 13.11
N GLY A 161 -0.72 -3.71 13.59
CA GLY A 161 -0.72 -2.32 13.17
C GLY A 161 0.38 -2.00 12.18
N ARG A 162 0.75 -0.73 12.19
CA ARG A 162 1.66 -0.14 11.21
C ARG A 162 3.11 -0.32 11.64
N GLY A 163 4.00 -0.49 10.66
CA GLY A 163 5.44 -0.42 10.85
C GLY A 163 5.96 1.02 11.02
N HIS A 164 7.26 1.17 11.15
CA HIS A 164 7.93 2.46 11.24
C HIS A 164 9.23 2.47 10.44
N PRO A 165 9.68 3.65 9.97
CA PRO A 165 11.05 3.80 9.50
C PRO A 165 12.05 3.61 10.65
N PRO A 166 13.33 3.30 10.36
CA PRO A 166 14.33 3.06 11.40
C PRO A 166 14.63 4.24 12.32
N GLU A 167 14.32 5.50 11.94
CA GLU A 167 14.54 6.72 12.76
C GLU A 167 15.94 6.81 13.43
N GLY A 168 16.99 6.32 12.76
CA GLY A 168 18.35 6.31 13.30
C GLY A 168 18.67 5.15 14.25
N ASN A 169 17.71 4.25 14.50
CA ASN A 169 17.93 2.92 15.06
C ASN A 169 18.41 1.96 13.95
N SER A 170 19.09 0.88 14.33
CA SER A 170 19.37 -0.24 13.42
C SER A 170 18.15 -1.09 13.11
N ASP A 171 17.06 -0.94 13.86
CA ASP A 171 15.82 -1.67 13.64
C ASP A 171 15.02 -1.09 12.46
N ALA A 172 15.23 -1.68 11.29
CA ALA A 172 14.44 -1.42 10.07
C ALA A 172 13.39 -2.52 9.82
N THR A 173 13.12 -3.43 10.77
CA THR A 173 12.38 -4.68 10.49
C THR A 173 10.98 -4.48 9.89
N SER A 174 10.32 -3.34 10.16
CA SER A 174 8.98 -3.04 9.65
C SER A 174 8.96 -2.05 8.46
N MET A 175 10.13 -1.83 7.84
CA MET A 175 10.31 -1.07 6.61
C MET A 175 11.36 -1.73 5.69
N PHE A 176 11.00 -1.99 4.44
CA PHE A 176 11.92 -2.59 3.47
C PHE A 176 11.95 -1.81 2.14
N LEU A 177 12.88 -2.16 1.26
CA LEU A 177 12.99 -1.62 -0.10
C LEU A 177 12.57 -2.68 -1.12
N ARG A 178 11.53 -2.39 -1.93
CA ARG A 178 11.28 -3.13 -3.16
C ARG A 178 12.28 -2.70 -4.22
N LEU A 179 12.80 -3.68 -4.94
CA LEU A 179 13.78 -3.49 -6.00
C LEU A 179 13.15 -3.85 -7.33
N ALA A 180 13.30 -2.98 -8.33
CA ALA A 180 12.92 -3.31 -9.68
C ALA A 180 13.68 -2.45 -10.69
N ARG A 181 13.86 -2.99 -11.88
CA ARG A 181 14.35 -2.29 -13.07
C ARG A 181 13.24 -2.14 -14.10
N THR A 182 13.39 -1.17 -14.98
CA THR A 182 12.49 -0.99 -16.12
C THR A 182 12.66 -2.15 -17.12
N ALA A 183 11.57 -2.53 -17.78
CA ALA A 183 11.60 -3.46 -18.91
C ALA A 183 12.39 -2.87 -20.09
N GLU A 184 13.36 -3.63 -20.59
CA GLU A 184 14.28 -3.18 -21.63
C GLU A 184 13.88 -3.73 -23.00
N SER A 185 13.58 -5.03 -23.06
CA SER A 185 13.26 -5.72 -24.32
C SER A 185 11.79 -5.58 -24.71
N ALA A 186 11.47 -5.86 -25.98
CA ALA A 186 10.09 -5.88 -26.44
C ALA A 186 9.28 -6.98 -25.76
N GLU A 187 9.91 -8.13 -25.49
CA GLU A 187 9.33 -9.28 -24.79
C GLU A 187 9.05 -8.94 -23.33
N GLU A 188 9.98 -8.25 -22.66
CA GLU A 188 9.77 -7.80 -21.28
C GLU A 188 8.60 -6.81 -21.18
N LYS A 189 8.52 -5.86 -22.10
CA LYS A 189 7.41 -4.89 -22.17
C LYS A 189 6.09 -5.59 -22.46
N ALA A 190 6.08 -6.56 -23.37
CA ALA A 190 4.90 -7.37 -23.67
C ALA A 190 4.48 -8.21 -22.44
N ALA A 191 5.42 -8.75 -21.67
CA ALA A 191 5.11 -9.52 -20.47
C ALA A 191 4.40 -8.68 -19.39
N ILE A 192 4.76 -7.41 -19.24
CA ILE A 192 4.04 -6.48 -18.36
C ILE A 192 2.67 -6.13 -18.95
N ALA A 193 2.59 -5.79 -20.24
CA ALA A 193 1.32 -5.46 -20.90
C ALA A 193 0.31 -6.62 -20.84
N ASP A 194 0.79 -7.86 -20.96
CA ASP A 194 0.00 -9.08 -20.82
C ASP A 194 -0.27 -9.47 -19.34
N ARG A 195 0.22 -8.69 -18.37
CA ARG A 195 0.11 -8.96 -16.93
C ARG A 195 0.62 -10.36 -16.55
N LYS A 196 1.71 -10.79 -17.19
CA LYS A 196 2.44 -12.02 -16.86
C LYS A 196 3.41 -11.78 -15.70
N VAL A 197 3.95 -10.57 -15.64
CA VAL A 197 4.79 -10.08 -14.56
C VAL A 197 4.34 -8.66 -14.19
N LEU A 198 4.56 -8.27 -12.94
CA LEU A 198 4.28 -6.89 -12.50
C LEU A 198 5.43 -5.97 -12.86
N ASN A 199 6.67 -6.45 -12.77
CA ASN A 199 7.90 -5.74 -13.10
C ASN A 199 9.06 -6.75 -13.17
N PHE A 200 10.28 -6.23 -13.32
CA PHE A 200 11.50 -7.03 -13.36
C PHE A 200 12.37 -6.71 -12.14
N PRO A 201 12.83 -7.72 -11.38
CA PRO A 201 13.67 -7.52 -10.21
C PRO A 201 15.10 -7.06 -10.57
N ASP A 202 15.85 -6.63 -9.57
CA ASP A 202 17.30 -6.48 -9.68
C ASP A 202 17.93 -7.87 -9.97
N PRO A 203 18.86 -7.98 -10.94
CA PRO A 203 19.45 -9.26 -11.32
C PRO A 203 20.30 -9.91 -10.22
N THR A 204 20.79 -9.13 -9.25
CA THR A 204 21.63 -9.60 -8.15
C THR A 204 20.83 -9.76 -6.86
N TYR A 205 20.00 -8.77 -6.54
CA TYR A 205 19.33 -8.60 -5.24
C TYR A 205 17.82 -8.92 -5.26
N GLY A 206 17.28 -9.40 -6.37
CA GLY A 206 15.88 -9.83 -6.42
C GLY A 206 14.88 -8.68 -6.41
N GLY A 207 13.66 -8.96 -5.97
CA GLY A 207 12.54 -8.01 -5.93
C GLY A 207 12.41 -7.24 -4.62
N GLN A 208 13.15 -7.62 -3.58
CA GLN A 208 13.12 -7.02 -2.26
C GLN A 208 14.47 -7.16 -1.58
N PHE A 209 15.02 -6.04 -1.10
CA PHE A 209 16.31 -5.99 -0.44
C PHE A 209 16.28 -6.65 0.95
N GLN A 210 17.09 -7.69 1.16
CA GLN A 210 17.14 -8.52 2.36
C GLN A 210 18.33 -8.14 3.26
N ASP A 211 18.07 -7.38 4.32
CA ASP A 211 19.11 -6.86 5.22
C ASP A 211 19.64 -7.89 6.23
N LEU A 212 18.91 -8.98 6.46
CA LEU A 212 19.30 -10.05 7.39
C LEU A 212 19.59 -11.37 6.65
N ALA A 213 20.39 -12.21 7.31
CA ALA A 213 20.76 -13.52 6.81
C ALA A 213 20.90 -14.53 7.96
N VAL A 214 20.74 -15.80 7.62
CA VAL A 214 21.03 -16.92 8.54
C VAL A 214 22.54 -17.07 8.77
N PRO A 215 22.98 -17.76 9.84
CA PRO A 215 24.40 -18.01 10.07
C PRO A 215 25.08 -18.67 8.86
N GLY A 216 26.25 -18.16 8.49
CA GLY A 216 27.02 -18.62 7.33
C GLY A 216 26.84 -17.76 6.07
N LEU A 217 25.84 -16.88 6.04
CA LEU A 217 25.64 -15.90 4.98
C LEU A 217 25.81 -14.46 5.47
N LYS A 218 25.96 -13.54 4.53
CA LYS A 218 25.87 -12.10 4.78
C LYS A 218 24.51 -11.60 4.33
N GLY A 219 23.93 -10.64 5.05
CA GLY A 219 22.80 -9.87 4.51
C GLY A 219 23.22 -9.14 3.22
N GLU A 220 22.23 -8.73 2.44
CA GLU A 220 22.47 -8.08 1.14
C GLU A 220 23.12 -6.71 1.27
N GLY A 221 22.96 -6.06 2.41
CA GLY A 221 23.60 -4.81 2.79
C GLY A 221 22.74 -4.06 3.79
N ARG A 222 22.78 -2.73 3.77
CA ARG A 222 22.04 -1.87 4.70
C ARG A 222 21.30 -0.76 3.98
N MET A 223 20.01 -0.62 4.28
CA MET A 223 19.22 0.55 3.90
C MET A 223 19.70 1.77 4.69
N VAL A 224 19.87 2.90 4.00
CA VAL A 224 20.22 4.19 4.58
C VAL A 224 19.20 5.23 4.13
N ILE A 225 18.67 5.96 5.12
CA ILE A 225 17.72 7.05 4.90
C ILE A 225 18.33 8.34 5.44
N SER A 226 18.36 9.37 4.60
CA SER A 226 18.63 10.74 5.06
C SER A 226 17.41 11.62 4.79
N TYR A 227 17.21 12.63 5.62
CA TYR A 227 16.06 13.52 5.50
C TYR A 227 16.51 14.96 5.25
N GLN A 228 15.86 15.59 4.27
CA GLN A 228 15.91 17.03 4.07
C GLN A 228 14.61 17.67 4.56
N GLN A 229 14.65 18.96 4.88
CA GLN A 229 13.46 19.72 5.26
C GLN A 229 12.83 20.38 4.03
N PHE A 230 11.53 20.18 3.85
CA PHE A 230 10.75 20.80 2.79
C PHE A 230 9.76 21.80 3.39
N PRO A 231 9.98 23.12 3.28
CA PRO A 231 9.14 24.12 3.92
C PRO A 231 7.76 24.20 3.26
N VAL A 232 6.71 24.32 4.07
CA VAL A 232 5.32 24.45 3.62
C VAL A 232 4.64 25.60 4.35
N GLN A 233 3.85 26.36 3.60
CA GLN A 233 3.06 27.48 4.11
C GLN A 233 1.61 27.04 4.33
N LEU A 234 1.09 27.28 5.54
CA LEU A 234 -0.33 27.22 5.88
C LEU A 234 -0.91 28.63 5.90
N SER A 235 -2.24 28.77 6.00
CA SER A 235 -2.91 30.08 6.06
C SER A 235 -2.44 31.00 7.21
N ASP A 236 -1.92 30.42 8.28
CA ASP A 236 -1.60 31.07 9.57
C ASP A 236 -0.20 30.71 10.11
N ALA A 237 0.47 29.70 9.55
CA ALA A 237 1.74 29.20 10.07
C ALA A 237 2.68 28.67 8.97
N LYS A 238 3.96 28.51 9.30
CA LYS A 238 4.94 27.77 8.49
C LYS A 238 5.29 26.46 9.18
N THR A 239 5.40 25.39 8.41
CA THR A 239 5.87 24.09 8.88
C THR A 239 6.90 23.54 7.90
N ALA A 240 7.50 22.40 8.21
CA ALA A 240 8.42 21.71 7.32
C ALA A 240 8.17 20.21 7.31
N LEU A 241 8.00 19.65 6.11
CA LEU A 241 7.90 18.22 5.87
C LEU A 241 9.29 17.57 5.81
N ARG A 242 9.37 16.26 6.02
CA ARG A 242 10.60 15.48 5.86
C ARG A 242 10.66 14.86 4.47
N TRP A 243 11.59 15.32 3.64
CA TRP A 243 11.89 14.73 2.35
C TRP A 243 12.93 13.62 2.50
N PRO A 244 12.58 12.33 2.33
CA PRO A 244 13.52 11.23 2.46
C PRO A 244 14.39 11.06 1.21
N ILE A 245 15.62 10.61 1.41
CA ILE A 245 16.55 10.17 0.37
C ILE A 245 17.04 8.78 0.76
N TYR A 246 16.76 7.81 -0.11
CA TYR A 246 17.04 6.40 0.10
C TYR A 246 18.31 5.98 -0.62
N SER A 247 19.10 5.13 0.03
CA SER A 247 20.28 4.50 -0.56
C SER A 247 20.54 3.16 0.11
N VAL A 248 21.40 2.34 -0.50
CA VAL A 248 21.90 1.10 0.07
C VAL A 248 23.42 1.18 0.23
N THR A 249 23.95 0.56 1.27
CA THR A 249 25.38 0.51 1.59
C THR A 249 25.79 -0.92 1.98
N ASP A 250 27.10 -1.18 2.06
CA ASP A 250 27.64 -2.47 2.49
C ASP A 250 27.14 -3.69 1.69
N LEU A 251 26.99 -3.50 0.37
CA LEU A 251 26.46 -4.52 -0.55
C LEU A 251 27.26 -5.83 -0.49
N GLY A 252 26.57 -6.93 -0.17
CA GLY A 252 27.18 -8.23 0.13
C GLY A 252 27.49 -9.11 -1.09
N TYR A 253 26.86 -8.86 -2.23
CA TYR A 253 26.84 -9.77 -3.39
C TYR A 253 27.29 -9.12 -4.71
N GLY A 254 27.96 -7.98 -4.63
CA GLY A 254 28.43 -7.21 -5.79
C GLY A 254 27.64 -5.91 -6.00
N PRO A 255 27.90 -5.15 -7.07
CA PRO A 255 27.18 -3.93 -7.35
C PRO A 255 25.70 -4.22 -7.68
N MET A 256 24.80 -3.39 -7.14
CA MET A 256 23.40 -3.33 -7.58
C MET A 256 23.34 -2.77 -9.00
N ASP A 257 22.35 -3.19 -9.80
CA ASP A 257 22.19 -2.65 -11.14
C ASP A 257 21.91 -1.14 -11.05
N PRO A 258 22.64 -0.28 -11.78
CA PRO A 258 22.47 1.18 -11.70
C PRO A 258 21.08 1.66 -12.15
N LYS A 259 20.29 0.81 -12.82
CA LYS A 259 18.91 1.08 -13.24
C LYS A 259 17.88 0.60 -12.22
N THR A 260 18.30 -0.04 -11.13
CA THR A 260 17.39 -0.50 -10.07
C THR A 260 16.84 0.69 -9.30
N THR A 261 15.52 0.72 -9.21
CA THR A 261 14.75 1.65 -8.39
C THR A 261 14.63 1.13 -6.96
N LEU A 262 14.79 2.02 -5.98
CA LEU A 262 14.58 1.73 -4.57
C LEU A 262 13.20 2.25 -4.16
N SER A 263 12.27 1.34 -3.90
CA SER A 263 10.91 1.69 -3.51
C SER A 263 10.66 1.36 -2.03
N PRO A 264 10.67 2.37 -1.14
CA PRO A 264 10.44 2.17 0.29
C PRO A 264 9.01 1.70 0.62
N ARG A 265 8.89 0.78 1.57
CA ARG A 265 7.63 0.19 2.04
C ARG A 265 7.62 0.08 3.55
N VAL A 266 6.79 0.87 4.21
CA VAL A 266 6.38 0.64 5.59
C VAL A 266 5.19 -0.31 5.61
N THR A 267 5.22 -1.27 6.53
CA THR A 267 4.16 -2.26 6.70
C THR A 267 2.81 -1.61 7.05
N PRO A 268 1.71 -1.89 6.33
CA PRO A 268 0.39 -1.36 6.63
C PRO A 268 -0.31 -2.14 7.78
N PRO A 269 -1.33 -1.54 8.44
CA PRO A 269 -2.15 -2.25 9.42
C PRO A 269 -3.02 -3.34 8.77
N MET A 270 -3.35 -4.39 9.53
CA MET A 270 -4.01 -5.60 9.04
C MET A 270 -5.53 -5.64 9.25
N ILE A 271 -6.11 -4.63 9.92
CA ILE A 271 -7.53 -4.63 10.27
C ILE A 271 -8.45 -4.51 9.03
N GLY A 272 -9.54 -5.28 9.05
CA GLY A 272 -10.61 -5.18 8.05
C GLY A 272 -10.27 -5.72 6.67
N LEU A 273 -9.10 -6.32 6.44
CA LEU A 273 -8.70 -6.82 5.11
C LEU A 273 -9.69 -7.85 4.55
N GLY A 274 -10.25 -8.72 5.40
CA GLY A 274 -11.27 -9.67 4.96
C GLY A 274 -12.51 -8.97 4.41
N LEU A 275 -12.93 -7.84 4.98
CA LEU A 275 -14.06 -7.05 4.45
C LEU A 275 -13.72 -6.41 3.11
N VAL A 276 -12.47 -5.94 2.93
CA VAL A 276 -11.97 -5.40 1.66
C VAL A 276 -11.97 -6.46 0.56
N GLU A 277 -11.54 -7.68 0.88
CA GLU A 277 -11.59 -8.82 -0.05
C GLU A 277 -13.01 -9.11 -0.54
N GLN A 278 -14.01 -8.85 0.30
CA GLN A 278 -15.43 -9.05 0.00
C GLN A 278 -16.12 -7.85 -0.66
N ILE A 279 -15.42 -6.77 -0.99
CA ILE A 279 -15.99 -5.71 -1.84
C ILE A 279 -16.12 -6.26 -3.26
N HIS A 280 -17.34 -6.26 -3.79
CA HIS A 280 -17.60 -6.79 -5.12
C HIS A 280 -16.81 -6.00 -6.19
N PRO A 281 -16.15 -6.64 -7.17
CA PRO A 281 -15.36 -5.95 -8.19
C PRO A 281 -16.10 -4.80 -8.88
N ALA A 282 -17.37 -5.02 -9.26
CA ALA A 282 -18.25 -4.00 -9.84
C ALA A 282 -18.30 -2.68 -9.05
N ASP A 283 -18.27 -2.73 -7.72
CA ASP A 283 -18.36 -1.51 -6.91
C ASP A 283 -17.07 -0.69 -6.94
N ILE A 284 -15.90 -1.33 -7.12
CA ILE A 284 -14.62 -0.62 -7.30
C ILE A 284 -14.51 -0.11 -8.74
N LEU A 285 -14.86 -0.96 -9.72
CA LEU A 285 -14.83 -0.60 -11.13
C LEU A 285 -15.78 0.56 -11.47
N ALA A 286 -16.93 0.66 -10.79
CA ALA A 286 -17.89 1.75 -10.99
C ALA A 286 -17.36 3.13 -10.59
N ASN A 287 -16.30 3.21 -9.77
CA ASN A 287 -15.68 4.47 -9.36
C ASN A 287 -14.44 4.81 -10.21
N ALA A 288 -14.04 3.93 -11.14
CA ALA A 288 -12.89 4.19 -11.99
C ALA A 288 -13.22 5.26 -13.03
N ASP A 289 -12.32 6.23 -13.18
CA ASP A 289 -12.39 7.25 -14.22
C ASP A 289 -11.00 7.57 -14.78
N PRO A 290 -10.32 6.60 -15.42
CA PRO A 290 -8.93 6.76 -15.86
C PRO A 290 -8.72 7.89 -16.89
N ASP A 291 -9.78 8.35 -17.55
CA ASP A 291 -9.75 9.39 -18.57
C ASP A 291 -10.22 10.76 -18.04
N ASP A 292 -10.46 10.92 -16.72
CA ASP A 292 -10.96 12.15 -16.07
C ASP A 292 -12.13 12.77 -16.85
N ARG A 293 -13.19 11.97 -17.08
CA ARG A 293 -14.29 12.31 -17.99
C ARG A 293 -15.17 13.42 -17.44
N ASP A 294 -15.19 13.61 -16.11
CA ASP A 294 -15.92 14.70 -15.48
C ASP A 294 -15.07 15.97 -15.26
N GLY A 295 -13.75 15.89 -15.50
CA GLY A 295 -12.83 17.02 -15.45
C GLY A 295 -12.56 17.53 -14.04
N ASP A 296 -12.80 16.71 -13.02
CA ASP A 296 -12.52 17.06 -11.63
C ASP A 296 -11.01 16.97 -11.30
N GLY A 297 -10.22 16.36 -12.19
CA GLY A 297 -8.76 16.18 -12.10
C GLY A 297 -8.34 14.93 -11.34
N ILE A 298 -9.24 13.96 -11.16
CA ILE A 298 -9.00 12.67 -10.52
C ILE A 298 -9.16 11.58 -11.59
N SER A 299 -8.13 10.75 -11.74
CA SER A 299 -8.02 9.74 -12.80
C SER A 299 -7.90 8.31 -12.26
N GLY A 300 -8.61 8.04 -11.16
CA GLY A 300 -8.54 6.78 -10.45
C GLY A 300 -8.75 5.56 -11.35
N LYS A 301 -7.84 4.59 -11.31
CA LYS A 301 -7.91 3.38 -12.14
C LYS A 301 -7.73 2.09 -11.34
N PRO A 302 -8.38 0.98 -11.75
CA PRO A 302 -8.19 -0.29 -11.08
C PRO A 302 -6.85 -0.90 -11.47
N SER A 303 -6.22 -1.59 -10.53
CA SER A 303 -5.11 -2.49 -10.82
C SER A 303 -5.67 -3.85 -11.23
N ILE A 304 -5.31 -4.35 -12.41
CA ILE A 304 -5.69 -5.70 -12.84
C ILE A 304 -4.46 -6.59 -12.80
N VAL A 305 -4.60 -7.74 -12.14
CA VAL A 305 -3.51 -8.69 -11.90
C VAL A 305 -3.94 -10.08 -12.33
N ARG A 306 -2.98 -10.99 -12.41
CA ARG A 306 -3.27 -12.40 -12.68
C ARG A 306 -3.38 -13.16 -11.36
N ASP A 307 -4.47 -13.89 -11.17
CA ASP A 307 -4.59 -14.82 -10.06
C ASP A 307 -3.63 -16.00 -10.28
N HIS A 308 -2.71 -16.24 -9.35
CA HIS A 308 -1.69 -17.29 -9.47
C HIS A 308 -2.31 -18.68 -9.69
N LYS A 309 -3.42 -18.97 -8.99
CA LYS A 309 -4.01 -20.30 -8.96
C LYS A 309 -4.79 -20.63 -10.23
N SER A 310 -5.62 -19.70 -10.70
CA SER A 310 -6.45 -19.88 -11.89
C SER A 310 -5.76 -19.44 -13.18
N GLY A 311 -4.78 -18.54 -13.09
CA GLY A 311 -4.17 -17.89 -14.25
C GLY A 311 -5.05 -16.81 -14.88
N GLU A 312 -6.25 -16.56 -14.36
CA GLU A 312 -7.20 -15.59 -14.90
C GLU A 312 -6.87 -14.15 -14.45
N LEU A 313 -7.31 -13.17 -15.25
CA LEU A 313 -7.22 -11.77 -14.85
C LEU A 313 -8.28 -11.47 -13.78
N THR A 314 -7.87 -10.77 -12.73
CA THR A 314 -8.71 -10.39 -11.60
C THR A 314 -8.32 -9.00 -11.07
N LEU A 315 -9.12 -8.47 -10.15
CA LEU A 315 -8.85 -7.18 -9.52
C LEU A 315 -7.74 -7.33 -8.47
N GLY A 316 -6.71 -6.51 -8.58
CA GLY A 316 -5.69 -6.32 -7.55
C GLY A 316 -6.23 -5.48 -6.41
N ARG A 317 -5.96 -5.89 -5.16
CA ARG A 317 -6.60 -5.33 -3.95
C ARG A 317 -5.60 -4.96 -2.85
N PHE A 318 -4.57 -5.77 -2.69
CA PHE A 318 -3.66 -5.70 -1.56
C PHE A 318 -2.27 -5.20 -1.97
N GLY A 319 -1.50 -4.77 -0.97
CA GLY A 319 -0.27 -4.02 -1.18
C GLY A 319 -0.50 -2.52 -1.42
N TRP A 320 0.60 -1.78 -1.49
CA TRP A 320 0.61 -0.32 -1.70
C TRP A 320 0.22 0.08 -3.12
N LYS A 321 0.41 -0.81 -4.10
CA LYS A 321 0.07 -0.61 -5.51
C LYS A 321 -0.95 -1.63 -6.04
N ALA A 322 -1.79 -2.16 -5.14
CA ALA A 322 -2.86 -3.11 -5.47
C ALA A 322 -2.35 -4.32 -6.31
N SER A 323 -1.22 -4.92 -5.93
CA SER A 323 -0.51 -5.92 -6.71
C SER A 323 -0.95 -7.36 -6.44
N ALA A 324 -1.64 -7.61 -5.32
CA ALA A 324 -2.11 -8.93 -4.92
C ALA A 324 -3.65 -9.00 -4.93
N PRO A 325 -4.26 -10.07 -5.48
CA PRO A 325 -5.71 -10.17 -5.62
C PRO A 325 -6.42 -10.68 -4.36
N SER A 326 -5.71 -11.43 -3.50
CA SER A 326 -6.26 -12.06 -2.30
C SER A 326 -5.32 -11.93 -1.12
N ILE A 327 -5.86 -12.07 0.08
CA ILE A 327 -5.09 -12.13 1.34
C ILE A 327 -4.16 -13.35 1.32
N ARG A 328 -4.60 -14.48 0.75
CA ARG A 328 -3.77 -15.68 0.61
C ARG A 328 -2.53 -15.40 -0.25
N GLN A 329 -2.71 -14.83 -1.44
CA GLN A 329 -1.59 -14.50 -2.31
C GLN A 329 -0.64 -13.50 -1.66
N GLN A 330 -1.19 -12.42 -1.07
CA GLN A 330 -0.38 -11.43 -0.35
C GLN A 330 0.42 -12.07 0.80
N SER A 331 -0.18 -13.03 1.52
CA SER A 331 0.50 -13.76 2.60
C SER A 331 1.58 -14.68 2.05
N ALA A 332 1.33 -15.37 0.94
CA ALA A 332 2.31 -16.24 0.29
C ALA A 332 3.53 -15.44 -0.23
N ASP A 333 3.28 -14.30 -0.87
CA ASP A 333 4.31 -13.38 -1.34
C ASP A 333 5.13 -12.84 -0.16
N ALA A 334 4.50 -12.56 0.98
CA ALA A 334 5.16 -12.12 2.20
C ALA A 334 5.98 -13.23 2.87
N PHE A 335 5.48 -14.47 2.91
CA PHE A 335 6.27 -15.62 3.39
C PHE A 335 7.57 -15.76 2.59
N ALA A 336 7.50 -15.70 1.25
CA ALA A 336 8.66 -15.85 0.40
C ALA A 336 9.57 -14.61 0.39
N GLY A 337 9.00 -13.41 0.37
CA GLY A 337 9.74 -12.15 0.24
C GLY A 337 10.26 -11.60 1.57
N ASP A 338 9.51 -11.70 2.66
CA ASP A 338 9.87 -11.07 3.94
C ASP A 338 10.59 -12.05 4.89
N ILE A 339 10.22 -13.33 4.86
CA ILE A 339 10.72 -14.39 5.76
C ILE A 339 11.59 -15.42 5.03
N GLY A 340 11.45 -15.53 3.70
CA GLY A 340 12.16 -16.48 2.86
C GLY A 340 11.64 -17.92 2.92
N ILE A 341 10.36 -18.10 3.28
CA ILE A 341 9.67 -19.39 3.42
C ILE A 341 8.85 -19.70 2.17
N SER A 342 8.94 -20.94 1.69
CA SER A 342 8.06 -21.40 0.62
C SER A 342 6.65 -21.77 1.07
N THR A 343 5.69 -21.55 0.17
CA THR A 343 4.28 -21.96 0.33
C THR A 343 3.85 -22.73 -0.93
N PRO A 344 2.67 -23.40 -0.92
CA PRO A 344 2.11 -23.97 -2.13
C PRO A 344 1.89 -22.95 -3.25
N ASP A 345 1.58 -21.70 -2.89
CA ASP A 345 1.33 -20.59 -3.81
C ASP A 345 2.63 -19.93 -4.31
N VAL A 346 3.73 -20.01 -3.55
CA VAL A 346 5.07 -19.52 -3.93
C VAL A 346 6.12 -20.56 -3.50
N PRO A 347 6.37 -21.61 -4.32
CA PRO A 347 7.20 -22.74 -3.93
C PRO A 347 8.71 -22.45 -4.10
N LYS A 348 9.21 -21.40 -3.43
CA LYS A 348 10.62 -20.97 -3.44
C LYS A 348 11.26 -21.13 -2.06
N HIS A 349 11.96 -22.24 -1.83
CA HIS A 349 12.64 -22.54 -0.54
C HIS A 349 13.80 -21.62 -0.19
N TRP A 350 14.25 -20.83 -1.16
CA TRP A 350 15.32 -19.85 -1.03
C TRP A 350 14.77 -18.41 -1.02
N GLY A 351 13.45 -18.24 -0.86
CA GLY A 351 12.81 -16.92 -0.87
C GLY A 351 13.10 -16.14 -2.15
N ASP A 352 13.62 -14.93 -1.97
CA ASP A 352 13.93 -13.97 -3.05
C ASP A 352 15.33 -14.13 -3.66
N CYS A 353 16.12 -15.14 -3.22
CA CYS A 353 17.48 -15.29 -3.69
C CYS A 353 17.60 -15.56 -5.19
N THR A 354 18.52 -14.83 -5.83
CA THR A 354 18.78 -14.89 -7.27
C THR A 354 19.85 -15.93 -7.62
N GLU A 355 20.08 -16.14 -8.92
CA GLU A 355 21.20 -16.96 -9.41
C GLU A 355 22.57 -16.37 -9.05
N ALA A 356 22.68 -15.04 -8.91
CA ALA A 356 23.91 -14.38 -8.46
C ALA A 356 24.24 -14.69 -6.99
N GLN A 357 23.28 -15.21 -6.24
CA GLN A 357 23.41 -15.59 -4.83
C GLN A 357 23.40 -17.11 -4.67
N ALA A 358 24.24 -17.82 -5.44
CA ALA A 358 24.30 -19.29 -5.45
C ALA A 358 24.39 -19.91 -4.05
N ALA A 359 25.27 -19.37 -3.19
CA ALA A 359 25.41 -19.83 -1.81
C ALA A 359 24.12 -19.68 -0.99
N CYS A 360 23.28 -18.67 -1.27
CA CYS A 360 21.96 -18.58 -0.66
C CYS A 360 21.04 -19.72 -1.13
N ARG A 361 20.98 -19.97 -2.45
CA ARG A 361 20.10 -20.99 -3.03
C ARG A 361 20.44 -22.41 -2.62
N GLU A 362 21.70 -22.66 -2.26
CA GLU A 362 22.20 -23.96 -1.78
C GLU A 362 22.00 -24.18 -0.27
N MET A 363 21.53 -23.17 0.48
CA MET A 363 21.32 -23.35 1.91
C MET A 363 20.24 -24.40 2.20
N PRO A 364 20.35 -25.12 3.34
CA PRO A 364 19.30 -26.03 3.78
C PRO A 364 17.96 -25.33 3.92
N ASN A 365 16.88 -26.05 3.64
CA ASN A 365 15.51 -25.57 3.80
C ASN A 365 14.75 -26.40 4.85
N GLY A 366 13.59 -25.90 5.26
CA GLY A 366 12.75 -26.50 6.30
C GLY A 366 11.69 -27.48 5.75
N VAL A 367 11.80 -27.90 4.49
CA VAL A 367 10.81 -28.80 3.87
C VAL A 367 10.79 -30.12 4.62
N GLN A 368 9.59 -30.52 5.04
CA GLN A 368 9.36 -31.80 5.65
C GLN A 368 8.52 -32.64 4.70
N GLU A 369 9.14 -33.61 4.01
CA GLU A 369 8.47 -34.44 2.99
C GLU A 369 7.13 -35.04 3.49
N ARG A 370 7.05 -35.40 4.77
CA ARG A 370 5.82 -35.93 5.41
C ARG A 370 4.66 -34.92 5.49
N LEU A 371 4.93 -33.62 5.35
CA LEU A 371 3.96 -32.52 5.41
C LEU A 371 3.71 -31.88 4.04
N GLY A 372 4.47 -32.26 3.01
CA GLY A 372 4.34 -31.77 1.65
C GLY A 372 5.61 -31.10 1.11
N PRO A 373 5.53 -30.54 -0.12
CA PRO A 373 6.68 -30.00 -0.82
C PRO A 373 7.00 -28.54 -0.46
N SER A 374 6.40 -27.97 0.59
CA SER A 374 6.59 -26.57 1.01
C SER A 374 6.81 -26.46 2.51
N GLU A 375 7.45 -25.37 2.94
CA GLU A 375 7.80 -25.11 4.34
C GLU A 375 6.58 -24.65 5.15
N ALA A 376 5.69 -23.87 4.53
CA ALA A 376 4.39 -23.49 5.06
C ALA A 376 3.26 -24.07 4.18
N PRO A 377 2.80 -25.30 4.44
CA PRO A 377 1.77 -25.97 3.64
C PRO A 377 0.37 -25.38 3.84
N ASP A 378 -0.62 -25.84 3.05
CA ASP A 378 -1.99 -25.32 3.05
C ASP A 378 -2.62 -25.14 4.44
N PRO A 379 -2.52 -26.08 5.40
CA PRO A 379 -3.08 -25.87 6.73
C PRO A 379 -2.50 -24.65 7.48
N ILE A 380 -1.22 -24.31 7.25
CA ILE A 380 -0.60 -23.11 7.80
C ILE A 380 -1.11 -21.88 7.07
N MET A 381 -1.16 -21.92 5.74
CA MET A 381 -1.66 -20.82 4.93
C MET A 381 -3.14 -20.51 5.20
N ASP A 382 -3.95 -21.53 5.45
CA ASP A 382 -5.37 -21.39 5.81
C ASP A 382 -5.54 -20.70 7.17
N LEU A 383 -4.73 -21.07 8.16
CA LEU A 383 -4.74 -20.44 9.48
C LEU A 383 -4.33 -18.96 9.42
N VAL A 384 -3.26 -18.64 8.69
CA VAL A 384 -2.78 -17.25 8.52
C VAL A 384 -3.78 -16.42 7.71
N THR A 385 -4.37 -17.00 6.67
CA THR A 385 -5.41 -16.35 5.85
C THR A 385 -6.65 -16.06 6.70
N PHE A 386 -7.13 -17.05 7.46
CA PHE A 386 -8.31 -16.91 8.30
C PHE A 386 -8.10 -15.85 9.40
N TYR A 387 -6.93 -15.85 10.03
CA TYR A 387 -6.56 -14.81 10.99
C TYR A 387 -6.62 -13.42 10.37
N SER A 388 -5.92 -13.22 9.24
CA SER A 388 -5.86 -11.94 8.54
C SER A 388 -7.22 -11.46 8.02
N GLN A 389 -8.09 -12.39 7.62
CA GLN A 389 -9.46 -12.12 7.20
C GLN A 389 -10.36 -11.64 8.36
N ASN A 390 -10.04 -11.99 9.60
CA ASN A 390 -10.92 -11.77 10.75
C ASN A 390 -10.32 -10.85 11.82
N LEU A 391 -9.32 -10.03 11.47
CA LEU A 391 -8.89 -8.91 12.30
C LEU A 391 -9.93 -7.78 12.20
N ALA A 392 -10.58 -7.50 13.33
CA ALA A 392 -11.70 -6.58 13.42
C ALA A 392 -11.28 -5.13 13.18
N VAL A 393 -12.16 -4.37 12.54
CA VAL A 393 -12.09 -2.91 12.55
C VAL A 393 -12.59 -2.40 13.91
N PRO A 394 -11.83 -1.57 14.64
CA PRO A 394 -12.30 -0.97 15.90
C PRO A 394 -13.52 -0.06 15.69
N ALA A 395 -14.39 0.05 16.68
CA ALA A 395 -15.49 1.01 16.64
C ALA A 395 -14.96 2.45 16.55
N ARG A 396 -15.61 3.25 15.70
CA ARG A 396 -15.31 4.67 15.58
C ARG A 396 -15.64 5.41 16.87
N ARG A 397 -14.89 6.46 17.18
CA ARG A 397 -14.94 7.19 18.45
C ARG A 397 -15.58 8.57 18.24
N ASP A 398 -16.16 9.14 19.29
CA ASP A 398 -16.62 10.55 19.36
C ASP A 398 -17.47 11.03 18.16
N ILE A 399 -18.29 10.15 17.58
CA ILE A 399 -18.98 10.38 16.30
C ILE A 399 -20.03 11.49 16.34
N ASP A 400 -20.51 11.85 17.52
CA ASP A 400 -21.49 12.92 17.78
C ASP A 400 -20.81 14.20 18.32
N ASN A 401 -19.49 14.19 18.51
CA ASN A 401 -18.77 15.38 18.96
C ASN A 401 -18.87 16.49 17.88
N PRO A 402 -19.29 17.72 18.22
CA PRO A 402 -19.46 18.79 17.25
C PRO A 402 -18.20 19.11 16.43
N GLN A 403 -17.01 18.98 17.01
CA GLN A 403 -15.75 19.19 16.28
C GLN A 403 -15.45 18.05 15.31
N VAL A 404 -15.81 16.80 15.64
CA VAL A 404 -15.64 15.66 14.73
C VAL A 404 -16.62 15.77 13.56
N LEU A 405 -17.84 16.21 13.81
CA LEU A 405 -18.84 16.49 12.78
C LEU A 405 -18.42 17.64 11.86
N ARG A 406 -17.90 18.74 12.43
CA ARG A 406 -17.27 19.82 11.65
C ARG A 406 -16.09 19.33 10.83
N GLY A 407 -15.24 18.47 11.39
CA GLY A 407 -14.12 17.86 10.68
C GLY A 407 -14.56 16.97 9.52
N LYS A 408 -15.63 16.19 9.70
CA LYS A 408 -16.26 15.41 8.63
C LYS A 408 -16.72 16.33 7.51
N GLN A 409 -17.37 17.45 7.82
CA GLN A 409 -17.75 18.44 6.80
C GLN A 409 -16.52 18.97 6.05
N MET A 410 -15.46 19.37 6.75
CA MET A 410 -14.22 19.87 6.12
C MET A 410 -13.55 18.82 5.24
N PHE A 411 -13.58 17.55 5.63
CA PHE A 411 -13.06 16.45 4.82
C PHE A 411 -13.77 16.33 3.47
N TYR A 412 -15.10 16.50 3.45
CA TYR A 412 -15.90 16.46 2.23
C TYR A 412 -15.72 17.72 1.39
N GLU A 413 -15.76 18.90 2.02
CA GLU A 413 -15.60 20.20 1.33
C GLU A 413 -14.18 20.40 0.77
N ALA A 414 -13.17 19.82 1.41
CA ALA A 414 -11.81 19.79 0.87
C ALA A 414 -11.70 18.90 -0.38
N GLY A 415 -12.62 17.94 -0.59
CA GLY A 415 -12.58 16.98 -1.69
C GLY A 415 -11.84 15.69 -1.35
N CYS A 416 -11.51 15.43 -0.08
CA CYS A 416 -10.84 14.19 0.32
C CYS A 416 -11.70 12.95 0.01
N ALA A 417 -13.02 13.08 0.12
CA ALA A 417 -13.97 11.99 -0.10
C ALA A 417 -14.07 11.51 -1.56
N SER A 418 -13.46 12.20 -2.53
CA SER A 418 -13.42 11.76 -3.93
C SER A 418 -12.59 10.49 -4.12
N CYS A 419 -11.45 10.35 -3.41
CA CYS A 419 -10.66 9.11 -3.40
C CYS A 419 -10.90 8.31 -2.11
N HIS A 420 -11.01 8.99 -0.97
CA HIS A 420 -11.29 8.34 0.32
C HIS A 420 -12.79 8.11 0.52
N MET A 421 -13.38 7.33 -0.40
CA MET A 421 -14.80 7.04 -0.44
C MET A 421 -15.29 6.36 0.85
N PRO A 422 -16.30 6.92 1.55
CA PRO A 422 -16.65 6.47 2.89
C PRO A 422 -17.12 5.02 2.97
N LYS A 423 -17.95 4.53 2.03
CA LYS A 423 -18.83 3.38 2.26
C LYS A 423 -18.82 2.34 1.13
N PHE A 424 -18.90 1.08 1.52
CA PHE A 424 -19.23 -0.05 0.64
C PHE A 424 -20.24 -0.98 1.32
N VAL A 425 -20.92 -1.81 0.52
CA VAL A 425 -21.62 -2.99 1.02
C VAL A 425 -20.98 -4.25 0.43
N THR A 426 -20.43 -5.11 1.29
CA THR A 426 -19.76 -6.33 0.85
C THR A 426 -20.72 -7.25 0.09
N ARG A 427 -20.14 -8.13 -0.74
CA ARG A 427 -20.88 -9.06 -1.59
C ARG A 427 -21.79 -9.98 -0.77
N ARG A 428 -22.95 -10.29 -1.33
CA ARG A 428 -23.98 -11.13 -0.70
C ARG A 428 -23.65 -12.62 -0.78
N ASP A 429 -22.79 -13.01 -1.70
CA ASP A 429 -22.28 -14.37 -1.87
C ASP A 429 -20.88 -14.55 -1.26
N ALA A 430 -20.47 -13.69 -0.33
CA ALA A 430 -19.20 -13.84 0.39
C ALA A 430 -19.12 -15.23 1.06
N PRO A 431 -17.98 -15.94 0.95
CA PRO A 431 -17.83 -17.30 1.50
C PRO A 431 -17.85 -17.30 3.02
N ASN A 432 -17.24 -16.30 3.66
CA ASN A 432 -17.30 -16.13 5.11
C ASN A 432 -18.58 -15.39 5.52
N LYS A 433 -19.42 -16.04 6.32
CA LYS A 433 -20.69 -15.48 6.81
C LYS A 433 -20.49 -14.18 7.63
N ALA A 434 -19.39 -14.07 8.37
CA ALA A 434 -19.08 -12.88 9.18
C ALA A 434 -18.86 -11.63 8.31
N GLN A 435 -18.45 -11.80 7.05
CA GLN A 435 -18.13 -10.71 6.12
C GLN A 435 -19.23 -10.47 5.08
N LYS A 436 -20.30 -11.26 5.10
CA LYS A 436 -21.37 -11.25 4.09
C LYS A 436 -22.31 -10.07 4.29
N PHE A 437 -22.55 -9.33 3.21
CA PHE A 437 -23.54 -8.24 3.12
C PHE A 437 -23.47 -7.21 4.26
N GLN A 438 -22.26 -6.76 4.57
CA GLN A 438 -21.95 -5.79 5.62
C GLN A 438 -21.86 -4.39 5.03
N LEU A 439 -22.52 -3.40 5.66
CA LEU A 439 -22.21 -1.99 5.43
C LEU A 439 -20.91 -1.67 6.17
N ILE A 440 -19.89 -1.23 5.42
CA ILE A 440 -18.55 -0.97 5.95
C ILE A 440 -18.11 0.45 5.59
N TRP A 441 -17.17 0.99 6.37
CA TRP A 441 -16.71 2.38 6.26
C TRP A 441 -15.18 2.51 6.10
N PRO A 442 -14.59 2.05 4.98
CA PRO A 442 -13.15 2.06 4.79
C PRO A 442 -12.53 3.43 4.52
N TYR A 443 -13.30 4.40 3.99
CA TYR A 443 -12.75 5.67 3.48
C TYR A 443 -11.63 5.43 2.45
N SER A 444 -11.95 4.68 1.40
CA SER A 444 -11.03 4.30 0.32
C SER A 444 -11.83 3.75 -0.85
N ASP A 445 -11.58 4.21 -2.06
CA ASP A 445 -12.09 3.61 -3.30
C ASP A 445 -11.30 2.38 -3.77
N PHE A 446 -10.10 2.16 -3.22
CA PHE A 446 -9.16 1.09 -3.56
C PHE A 446 -8.61 1.18 -5.00
N LEU A 447 -8.72 2.33 -5.64
CA LEU A 447 -8.14 2.62 -6.95
C LEU A 447 -6.71 3.13 -6.83
N LEU A 448 -5.98 3.08 -7.93
CA LEU A 448 -4.67 3.70 -8.10
C LEU A 448 -4.85 5.16 -8.49
N HIS A 449 -4.16 6.06 -7.81
CA HIS A 449 -4.15 7.50 -8.08
C HIS A 449 -2.73 8.03 -8.19
N ASP A 450 -2.49 8.94 -9.13
CA ASP A 450 -1.23 9.69 -9.20
C ASP A 450 -1.12 10.66 -8.02
N MET A 451 -0.15 10.43 -7.14
CA MET A 451 0.09 11.26 -5.95
C MET A 451 1.20 12.30 -6.14
N GLY A 452 1.65 12.50 -7.38
CA GLY A 452 2.70 13.45 -7.78
C GLY A 452 4.11 12.90 -7.58
N ASP A 453 5.07 13.56 -8.24
CA ASP A 453 6.49 13.20 -8.22
C ASP A 453 7.07 13.19 -6.81
N GLU A 454 6.57 14.05 -5.91
CA GLU A 454 7.03 14.13 -4.52
C GLU A 454 6.72 12.86 -3.71
N LEU A 455 5.66 12.12 -4.06
CA LEU A 455 5.32 10.82 -3.49
C LEU A 455 5.62 9.65 -4.41
N GLY A 456 6.18 9.90 -5.59
CA GLY A 456 6.61 8.85 -6.51
C GLY A 456 7.80 8.05 -5.99
N ASP A 457 7.82 6.75 -6.33
CA ASP A 457 8.95 5.86 -6.10
C ASP A 457 9.69 5.49 -7.41
N GLY A 458 9.21 5.99 -8.56
CA GLY A 458 9.75 5.71 -9.89
C GLY A 458 9.59 4.25 -10.35
N GLN A 459 8.92 3.40 -9.56
CA GLN A 459 8.85 1.96 -9.78
C GLN A 459 7.50 1.54 -10.35
N GLN A 460 7.48 1.06 -11.59
CA GLN A 460 6.28 0.42 -12.15
C GLN A 460 5.98 -0.90 -11.40
N VAL A 461 4.70 -1.11 -11.08
CA VAL A 461 4.20 -2.39 -10.54
C VAL A 461 2.89 -2.72 -11.24
N GLY A 462 2.95 -3.56 -12.27
CA GLY A 462 1.83 -3.92 -13.13
C GLY A 462 1.24 -2.68 -13.80
N ASP A 463 -0.06 -2.46 -13.57
CA ASP A 463 -0.81 -1.31 -14.10
C ASP A 463 -0.43 0.02 -13.40
N ALA A 464 0.21 -0.03 -12.22
CA ALA A 464 0.62 1.16 -11.46
C ALA A 464 1.95 1.73 -11.98
N THR A 465 1.97 3.03 -12.28
CA THR A 465 3.19 3.80 -12.56
C THR A 465 4.00 4.05 -11.29
N GLY A 466 5.15 4.73 -11.42
CA GLY A 466 5.98 5.14 -10.28
C GLY A 466 5.30 6.10 -9.32
N ASN A 467 4.30 6.87 -9.78
CA ASN A 467 3.63 7.89 -8.96
C ASN A 467 2.27 7.43 -8.44
N GLU A 468 1.80 6.27 -8.90
CA GLU A 468 0.49 5.76 -8.57
C GLU A 468 0.49 4.91 -7.30
N TRP A 469 -0.47 5.19 -6.43
CA TRP A 469 -0.67 4.51 -5.16
C TRP A 469 -2.12 4.09 -5.02
N ARG A 470 -2.34 2.90 -4.43
CA ARG A 470 -3.68 2.49 -4.02
C ARG A 470 -4.12 3.36 -2.85
N THR A 471 -5.32 3.93 -2.90
CA THR A 471 -5.92 4.60 -1.73
C THR A 471 -5.99 3.63 -0.54
N PRO A 472 -5.31 3.89 0.59
CA PRO A 472 -5.38 3.02 1.76
C PRO A 472 -6.66 3.33 2.58
N PRO A 473 -7.30 2.31 3.21
CA PRO A 473 -8.43 2.56 4.10
C PRO A 473 -7.98 3.39 5.31
N LEU A 474 -8.83 4.32 5.75
CA LEU A 474 -8.57 5.22 6.89
C LEU A 474 -9.20 4.74 8.20
N TRP A 475 -9.98 3.64 8.20
CA TRP A 475 -10.50 3.09 9.45
C TRP A 475 -9.37 2.77 10.45
N GLY A 476 -9.57 3.07 11.73
CA GLY A 476 -8.55 2.89 12.75
C GLY A 476 -7.31 3.80 12.65
N ILE A 477 -7.18 4.69 11.66
CA ILE A 477 -5.97 5.52 11.49
C ILE A 477 -5.65 6.34 12.75
N GLY A 478 -6.69 6.80 13.46
CA GLY A 478 -6.55 7.55 14.72
C GLY A 478 -6.00 6.74 15.89
N LEU A 479 -5.96 5.41 15.77
CA LEU A 479 -5.42 4.51 16.80
C LEU A 479 -3.95 4.14 16.60
N THR A 480 -3.31 4.58 15.51
CA THR A 480 -1.90 4.25 15.19
C THR A 480 -0.97 4.54 16.39
N LYS A 481 -1.11 5.72 17.02
CA LYS A 481 -0.30 6.07 18.20
C LYS A 481 -0.54 5.15 19.39
N THR A 482 -1.80 4.78 19.63
CA THR A 482 -2.19 3.93 20.76
C THR A 482 -1.68 2.50 20.57
N VAL A 483 -1.71 1.98 19.34
CA VAL A 483 -1.31 0.60 19.01
C VAL A 483 0.19 0.47 18.85
N ASN A 484 0.83 1.40 18.14
CA ASN A 484 2.22 1.27 17.70
C ASN A 484 3.19 2.23 18.42
N GLY A 485 2.70 3.21 19.18
CA GLY A 485 3.54 4.18 19.90
C GLY A 485 4.12 5.31 19.04
N HIS A 486 3.78 5.38 17.75
CA HIS A 486 4.23 6.41 16.80
C HIS A 486 3.09 6.88 15.87
N THR A 487 3.36 7.90 15.06
CA THR A 487 2.40 8.51 14.12
C THR A 487 2.99 8.69 12.72
N PHE A 488 3.67 7.65 12.23
CA PHE A 488 4.29 7.66 10.90
C PHE A 488 3.27 7.19 9.86
N PHE A 489 3.12 7.94 8.78
CA PHE A 489 2.11 7.69 7.74
C PHE A 489 2.72 7.73 6.34
N LEU A 490 1.89 7.38 5.34
CA LEU A 490 2.25 7.17 3.93
C LEU A 490 3.03 5.87 3.70
N HIS A 491 3.35 5.58 2.44
CA HIS A 491 3.94 4.31 2.01
C HIS A 491 5.35 4.07 2.58
N ASP A 492 6.04 5.13 3.01
CA ASP A 492 7.42 5.09 3.49
C ASP A 492 7.60 5.70 4.90
N GLY A 493 6.51 6.07 5.56
CA GLY A 493 6.54 6.59 6.92
C GLY A 493 7.07 8.03 7.05
N ARG A 494 7.27 8.78 5.95
CA ARG A 494 7.87 10.13 6.00
C ARG A 494 7.06 11.15 6.80
N ALA A 495 5.74 11.00 6.81
CA ALA A 495 4.83 11.93 7.48
C ALA A 495 4.74 11.59 8.97
N ARG A 496 5.10 12.53 9.85
CA ARG A 496 5.15 12.32 11.31
C ARG A 496 3.80 12.49 12.01
N ASN A 497 2.80 12.95 11.28
CA ASN A 497 1.44 13.16 11.75
C ASN A 497 0.48 13.27 10.56
N LEU A 498 -0.82 13.30 10.82
CA LEU A 498 -1.86 13.35 9.80
C LEU A 498 -1.82 14.65 8.98
N SER A 499 -1.48 15.79 9.59
CA SER A 499 -1.34 17.05 8.86
C SER A 499 -0.21 16.97 7.84
N GLU A 500 0.95 16.43 8.22
CA GLU A 500 2.04 16.20 7.27
C GLU A 500 1.63 15.22 6.16
N ALA A 501 0.88 14.16 6.49
CA ALA A 501 0.39 13.20 5.50
C ALA A 501 -0.49 13.89 4.45
N ILE A 502 -1.42 14.75 4.87
CA ILE A 502 -2.26 15.56 3.96
C ILE A 502 -1.38 16.49 3.11
N LEU A 503 -0.41 17.18 3.73
CA LEU A 503 0.46 18.13 3.05
C LEU A 503 1.40 17.49 2.00
N TRP A 504 1.59 16.17 2.04
CA TRP A 504 2.31 15.43 1.02
C TRP A 504 1.49 15.09 -0.23
N HIS A 505 0.16 15.23 -0.21
CA HIS A 505 -0.67 14.88 -1.35
C HIS A 505 -0.36 15.82 -2.55
N GLY A 506 0.29 15.29 -3.58
CA GLY A 506 0.48 15.93 -4.89
C GLY A 506 -0.48 15.31 -5.92
N GLY A 507 -0.16 15.49 -7.21
CA GLY A 507 -0.92 14.90 -8.31
C GLY A 507 -2.42 15.18 -8.20
N GLU A 508 -3.23 14.13 -8.28
CA GLU A 508 -4.69 14.18 -8.15
C GLU A 508 -5.14 14.74 -6.79
N GLY A 509 -4.38 14.50 -5.72
CA GLY A 509 -4.66 14.98 -4.36
C GLY A 509 -4.30 16.46 -4.11
N GLN A 510 -3.66 17.14 -5.07
CA GLN A 510 -3.13 18.50 -4.87
C GLN A 510 -4.23 19.53 -4.52
N LYS A 511 -5.38 19.49 -5.21
CA LYS A 511 -6.49 20.43 -4.94
C LYS A 511 -6.99 20.29 -3.49
N SER A 512 -7.10 19.06 -3.00
CA SER A 512 -7.54 18.75 -1.63
C SER A 512 -6.49 19.18 -0.60
N ARG A 513 -5.20 18.95 -0.87
CA ARG A 513 -4.08 19.45 -0.07
C ARG A 513 -4.13 20.97 0.08
N ASP A 514 -4.25 21.68 -1.04
CA ASP A 514 -4.18 23.14 -1.06
C ASP A 514 -5.37 23.76 -0.33
N ARG A 515 -6.57 23.16 -0.46
CA ARG A 515 -7.74 23.52 0.35
C ARG A 515 -7.48 23.32 1.84
N PHE A 516 -6.93 22.18 2.25
CA PHE A 516 -6.56 21.94 3.65
C PHE A 516 -5.56 22.99 4.17
N ALA A 517 -4.51 23.30 3.40
CA ALA A 517 -3.52 24.30 3.79
C ALA A 517 -4.12 25.71 3.93
N ALA A 518 -5.13 26.03 3.13
CA ALA A 518 -5.84 27.30 3.15
C ALA A 518 -6.92 27.42 4.25
N LEU A 519 -7.39 26.31 4.83
CA LEU A 519 -8.37 26.34 5.92
C LEU A 519 -7.86 27.14 7.12
N PRO A 520 -8.74 27.82 7.87
CA PRO A 520 -8.41 28.37 9.19
C PRO A 520 -7.92 27.27 10.14
N ALA A 521 -7.07 27.63 11.11
CA ALA A 521 -6.48 26.69 12.07
C ALA A 521 -7.52 25.77 12.72
N GLN A 522 -8.64 26.35 13.18
CA GLN A 522 -9.72 25.61 13.85
C GLN A 522 -10.39 24.56 12.95
N ASP A 523 -10.53 24.85 11.66
CA ASP A 523 -11.13 23.92 10.70
C ASP A 523 -10.14 22.82 10.30
N ARG A 524 -8.84 23.13 10.22
CA ARG A 524 -7.81 22.09 10.06
C ARG A 524 -7.77 21.17 11.28
N ASP A 525 -7.78 21.72 12.48
CA ASP A 525 -7.79 20.94 13.73
C ASP A 525 -9.06 20.06 13.81
N ALA A 526 -10.22 20.58 13.39
CA ALA A 526 -11.44 19.80 13.29
C ALA A 526 -11.30 18.63 12.30
N LEU A 527 -10.75 18.87 11.10
CA LEU A 527 -10.50 17.81 10.11
C LEU A 527 -9.56 16.73 10.68
N ILE A 528 -8.47 17.13 11.32
CA ILE A 528 -7.55 16.19 11.98
C ILE A 528 -8.28 15.40 13.07
N LYS A 529 -9.11 16.05 13.90
CA LYS A 529 -9.92 15.38 14.92
C LYS A 529 -10.91 14.38 14.32
N PHE A 530 -11.46 14.66 13.15
CA PHE A 530 -12.28 13.70 12.40
C PHE A 530 -11.46 12.48 12.00
N LEU A 531 -10.27 12.65 11.44
CA LEU A 531 -9.38 11.52 11.10
C LEU A 531 -8.94 10.73 12.35
N GLU A 532 -8.66 11.41 13.46
CA GLU A 532 -8.34 10.77 14.75
C GLU A 532 -9.53 10.00 15.34
N SER A 533 -10.76 10.32 14.93
CA SER A 533 -11.97 9.60 15.33
C SER A 533 -12.12 8.26 14.60
N LEU A 534 -11.54 8.12 13.40
CA LEU A 534 -11.58 6.91 12.54
C LEU A 534 -10.76 5.77 13.14
#